data_AF-A0A1X1HUA5-F1
#
_entry.id   AF-A0A1X1HUA5-F1
#
_cell.length_a   1.000
_cell.length_b   1.000
_cell.length_c   1.000
_cell.angle_alpha   90.00
_cell.angle_beta   90.00
_cell.angle_gamma   90.00
#
_symmetry.space_group_name_H-M   'P 1'
#
loop_
_entity.id
_entity.type
_entity.pdbx_description
1 polymer ?
#
loop_
_entity_poly.entity_id
_entity_poly.type
_entity_poly.pdbx_seq_one_letter_code
_entity_poly.pdbx_strand_id
1 'polypeptide(L)'
;MTWTKEYFSKIEFIIHCGCEIFGYFECNLMNSELSYQECGNTGMIVFEHSQKLSEKALSKLMKYTLLIDFEKYRKGNNSNKNDKVIGYRDVFSITFKGYSQDGQALLIYNMDYVYKDWYNRPVDSLYSYISDTYFLDFQNNRCFIAQGLMAGVLPF
;
A
#
# COMPACT_ATOMS: atom_id res chain seq x y z
N MET A 1 -17.53 15.72 4.75
CA MET A 1 -16.23 15.87 4.05
C MET A 1 -16.47 15.85 2.54
N THR A 2 -15.83 16.71 1.75
CA THR A 2 -16.07 16.78 0.29
C THR A 2 -14.90 16.14 -0.46
N TRP A 3 -15.14 15.03 -1.14
CA TRP A 3 -14.15 14.36 -1.97
C TRP A 3 -13.86 15.20 -3.22
N THR A 4 -12.69 15.84 -3.29
CA THR A 4 -12.24 16.58 -4.47
C THR A 4 -11.48 15.66 -5.43
N LYS A 5 -11.39 16.06 -6.71
CA LYS A 5 -10.59 15.37 -7.74
C LYS A 5 -9.08 15.35 -7.46
N GLU A 6 -8.65 15.88 -6.32
CA GLU A 6 -7.25 16.02 -5.94
C GLU A 6 -6.74 14.81 -5.13
N TYR A 7 -7.64 13.92 -4.69
CA TYR A 7 -7.31 12.72 -3.91
C TYR A 7 -7.64 11.45 -4.71
N PHE A 8 -6.97 10.35 -4.37
CA PHE A 8 -7.42 9.04 -4.81
C PHE A 8 -8.85 8.76 -4.32
N SER A 9 -9.64 8.08 -5.14
CA SER A 9 -10.97 7.56 -4.78
C SER A 9 -10.88 6.17 -4.15
N LYS A 10 -9.86 5.42 -4.54
CA LYS A 10 -9.54 4.08 -4.07
C LYS A 10 -8.03 3.86 -4.15
N ILE A 11 -7.51 3.09 -3.21
CA ILE A 11 -6.14 2.60 -3.23
C ILE A 11 -6.13 1.08 -3.00
N GLU A 12 -5.16 0.40 -3.59
CA GLU A 12 -4.94 -1.04 -3.43
C GLU A 12 -3.47 -1.31 -3.18
N PHE A 13 -3.19 -2.30 -2.32
CA PHE A 13 -1.88 -2.95 -2.25
C PHE A 13 -2.09 -4.44 -2.49
N ILE A 14 -1.47 -4.96 -3.55
CA ILE A 14 -1.54 -6.36 -3.94
C ILE A 14 -0.19 -6.98 -3.58
N ILE A 15 -0.21 -7.94 -2.65
CA ILE A 15 0.99 -8.63 -2.21
C ILE A 15 1.08 -9.94 -2.98
N HIS A 16 2.19 -10.13 -3.65
CA HIS A 16 2.49 -11.33 -4.42
C HIS A 16 3.53 -12.19 -3.69
N CYS A 17 3.41 -13.50 -3.84
CA CYS A 17 4.44 -14.47 -3.49
C CYS A 17 4.79 -15.22 -4.79
N GLY A 18 5.96 -14.94 -5.38
CA GLY A 18 6.25 -15.34 -6.75
C GLY A 18 5.22 -14.77 -7.74
N CYS A 19 4.52 -15.66 -8.46
CA CYS A 19 3.51 -15.26 -9.46
C CYS A 19 2.07 -15.25 -8.92
N GLU A 20 1.86 -15.61 -7.66
CA GLU A 20 0.53 -15.73 -7.06
C GLU A 20 0.19 -14.52 -6.20
N ILE A 21 -1.09 -14.14 -6.17
CA ILE A 21 -1.58 -13.12 -5.23
C ILE A 21 -1.73 -13.79 -3.87
N PHE A 22 -0.89 -13.36 -2.93
CA PHE A 22 -0.89 -13.83 -1.55
C PHE A 22 -1.80 -12.96 -0.67
N GLY A 23 -1.80 -11.65 -0.88
CA GLY A 23 -2.58 -10.70 -0.08
C GLY A 23 -3.18 -9.60 -0.92
N TYR A 24 -4.35 -9.10 -0.52
CA TYR A 24 -5.05 -8.02 -1.21
C TYR A 24 -5.64 -7.04 -0.20
N PHE A 25 -5.10 -5.82 -0.21
CA PHE A 25 -5.63 -4.68 0.51
C PHE A 25 -6.38 -3.78 -0.45
N GLU A 26 -7.58 -3.35 -0.03
CA GLU A 26 -8.34 -2.30 -0.70
C GLU A 26 -8.77 -1.26 0.35
N CYS A 27 -8.57 0.02 0.05
CA CYS A 27 -9.25 1.10 0.76
C CYS A 27 -10.07 1.93 -0.22
N ASN A 28 -11.38 1.82 -0.08
CA ASN A 28 -12.35 2.64 -0.77
C ASN A 28 -12.57 3.91 0.05
N LEU A 29 -11.87 4.97 -0.36
CA LEU A 29 -11.90 6.26 0.31
C LEU A 29 -13.31 6.85 0.22
N MET A 30 -13.98 6.77 -0.93
CA MET A 30 -15.33 7.28 -1.13
C MET A 30 -16.35 6.68 -0.16
N ASN A 31 -16.23 5.37 0.12
CA ASN A 31 -17.11 4.65 1.05
C ASN A 31 -16.58 4.61 2.49
N SER A 32 -15.41 5.20 2.74
CA SER A 32 -14.73 5.17 4.05
C SER A 32 -14.56 3.74 4.57
N GLU A 33 -14.13 2.82 3.71
CA GLU A 33 -13.98 1.41 4.06
C GLU A 33 -12.58 0.93 3.67
N LEU A 34 -11.99 0.10 4.52
CA LEU A 34 -10.81 -0.67 4.17
C LEU A 34 -11.07 -2.15 4.40
N SER A 35 -10.43 -2.97 3.59
CA SER A 35 -10.45 -4.41 3.69
C SER A 35 -9.08 -4.98 3.34
N TYR A 36 -8.76 -6.10 3.96
CA TYR A 36 -7.55 -6.85 3.70
C TYR A 36 -7.82 -8.33 3.82
N GLN A 37 -7.31 -9.10 2.87
CA GLN A 37 -7.40 -10.55 2.87
C GLN A 37 -6.07 -11.18 2.48
N GLU A 38 -5.79 -12.36 3.03
CA GLU A 38 -4.65 -13.20 2.66
C GLU A 38 -5.10 -14.61 2.34
N CYS A 39 -4.49 -15.18 1.31
CA CYS A 39 -4.69 -16.55 0.88
C CYS A 39 -3.47 -17.40 1.21
N GLY A 40 -3.70 -18.57 1.79
CA GLY A 40 -2.68 -19.60 1.92
C GLY A 40 -2.32 -20.23 0.57
N ASN A 41 -1.31 -21.09 0.57
CA ASN A 41 -0.84 -21.83 -0.61
C ASN A 41 -1.87 -22.79 -1.24
N THR A 42 -2.99 -23.06 -0.57
CA THR A 42 -4.12 -23.84 -1.10
C THR A 42 -5.21 -22.96 -1.71
N GLY A 43 -5.05 -21.64 -1.71
CA GLY A 43 -6.06 -20.66 -2.09
C GLY A 43 -7.12 -20.40 -1.03
N MET A 44 -7.03 -21.01 0.16
CA MET A 44 -7.94 -20.73 1.28
C MET A 44 -7.61 -19.40 1.93
N ILE A 45 -8.64 -18.62 2.28
CA ILE A 45 -8.47 -17.40 3.08
C ILE A 45 -7.94 -17.79 4.46
N VAL A 46 -6.79 -17.25 4.83
CA VAL A 46 -6.13 -17.49 6.14
C VAL A 46 -6.18 -16.28 7.06
N PHE A 47 -6.45 -15.10 6.50
CA PHE A 47 -6.66 -13.87 7.24
C PHE A 47 -7.67 -13.00 6.48
N GLU A 48 -8.61 -12.40 7.20
CA GLU A 48 -9.50 -11.37 6.66
C GLU A 48 -9.72 -10.29 7.72
N HIS A 49 -9.77 -9.04 7.28
CA HIS A 49 -10.11 -7.92 8.13
C HIS A 49 -10.75 -6.82 7.30
N SER A 50 -11.92 -6.34 7.74
CA SER A 50 -12.59 -5.20 7.14
C SER A 50 -13.11 -4.26 8.21
N GLN A 51 -13.01 -2.96 7.97
CA GLN A 51 -13.53 -1.96 8.88
C GLN A 51 -13.97 -0.68 8.15
N LYS A 52 -14.98 -0.03 8.73
CA LYS A 52 -15.33 1.34 8.37
C LYS A 52 -14.40 2.32 9.07
N LEU A 53 -13.94 3.30 8.31
CA LEU A 53 -13.15 4.42 8.80
C LEU A 53 -14.08 5.50 9.36
N SER A 54 -13.80 5.92 10.59
CA SER A 54 -14.40 7.15 11.12
C SER A 54 -13.92 8.37 10.32
N GLU A 55 -14.69 9.46 10.33
CA GLU A 55 -14.28 10.71 9.67
C GLU A 55 -12.90 11.21 10.15
N LYS A 56 -12.58 11.03 11.44
CA LYS A 56 -11.27 11.37 12.01
C LYS A 56 -10.16 10.50 11.44
N ALA A 57 -10.39 9.19 11.29
CA ALA A 57 -9.41 8.28 10.71
C ALA A 57 -9.18 8.58 9.23
N LEU A 58 -10.28 8.80 8.49
CA LEU A 58 -10.26 9.18 7.09
C LEU A 58 -9.51 10.48 6.85
N SER A 59 -9.76 11.52 7.66
CA SER A 59 -9.07 12.81 7.57
C SER A 59 -7.57 12.71 7.79
N LYS A 60 -7.11 11.77 8.63
CA LYS A 60 -5.67 11.49 8.78
C LYS A 60 -5.12 10.77 7.56
N LEU A 61 -5.82 9.75 7.06
CA LEU A 61 -5.41 8.97 5.89
C LEU A 61 -5.31 9.84 4.62
N MET A 62 -6.23 10.78 4.42
CA MET A 62 -6.26 11.64 3.24
C MET A 62 -4.97 12.43 3.00
N LYS A 63 -4.21 12.72 4.06
CA LYS A 63 -2.91 13.41 3.95
C LYS A 63 -1.87 12.61 3.17
N TYR A 64 -2.08 11.31 3.01
CA TYR A 64 -1.20 10.39 2.30
C TYR A 64 -1.74 9.98 0.92
N THR A 65 -2.92 10.47 0.52
CA THR A 65 -3.62 10.03 -0.70
C THR A 65 -3.83 11.16 -1.70
N LEU A 66 -3.10 12.27 -1.55
CA LEU A 66 -3.16 13.42 -2.44
C LEU A 66 -2.46 13.08 -3.77
N LEU A 67 -3.15 13.22 -4.89
CA LEU A 67 -2.67 12.78 -6.21
C LEU A 67 -1.36 13.45 -6.62
N ILE A 68 -1.20 14.74 -6.33
CA ILE A 68 -0.04 15.53 -6.76
C ILE A 68 1.28 14.99 -6.22
N ASP A 69 1.26 14.36 -5.02
CA ASP A 69 2.46 13.77 -4.42
C ASP A 69 2.98 12.58 -5.23
N PHE A 70 2.07 11.91 -5.96
CA PHE A 70 2.34 10.72 -6.75
C PHE A 70 2.61 11.02 -8.23
N GLU A 71 2.27 12.21 -8.74
CA GLU A 71 2.42 12.57 -10.16
C GLU A 71 3.86 12.39 -10.67
N LYS A 72 4.87 12.65 -9.82
CA LYS A 72 6.28 12.44 -10.16
C LYS A 72 6.63 10.98 -10.48
N TYR A 73 5.84 10.01 -10.01
CA TYR A 73 6.03 8.58 -10.25
C TYR A 73 5.20 8.02 -11.42
N ARG A 74 4.27 8.82 -11.95
CA ARG A 74 3.30 8.39 -12.98
C ARG A 74 3.93 7.90 -14.29
N LYS A 75 5.13 8.39 -14.64
CA LYS A 75 5.80 8.11 -15.91
C LYS A 75 6.95 7.09 -15.82
N GLY A 76 7.05 6.32 -14.73
CA GLY A 76 8.05 5.25 -14.63
C GLY A 76 9.50 5.73 -14.48
N ASN A 77 9.75 7.03 -14.26
CA ASN A 77 11.07 7.54 -13.89
C ASN A 77 11.37 7.24 -12.40
N ASN A 78 11.31 5.96 -12.01
CA ASN A 78 11.88 5.48 -10.75
C ASN A 78 13.40 5.31 -10.83
N SER A 79 14.02 5.62 -11.98
CA SER A 79 15.47 5.62 -12.16
C SER A 79 16.11 6.85 -11.52
N ASN A 80 15.81 7.16 -10.27
CA ASN A 80 16.73 7.96 -9.47
C ASN A 80 17.93 7.06 -9.14
N LYS A 81 18.91 7.05 -10.05
CA LYS A 81 20.21 6.36 -9.91
C LYS A 81 21.00 6.79 -8.66
N ASN A 82 20.52 7.77 -7.91
CA ASN A 82 21.13 8.30 -6.68
C ASN A 82 20.52 7.76 -5.39
N ASP A 83 19.41 7.01 -5.45
CA ASP A 83 18.76 6.52 -4.24
C ASP A 83 19.45 5.23 -3.77
N LYS A 84 20.08 5.30 -2.59
CA LYS A 84 20.72 4.15 -1.95
C LYS A 84 19.64 3.17 -1.53
N VAL A 85 19.45 2.12 -2.29
CA VAL A 85 18.60 1.00 -1.91
C VAL A 85 19.19 0.33 -0.66
N ILE A 86 18.35 0.04 0.33
CA ILE A 86 18.77 -0.58 1.60
C ILE A 86 18.32 -2.03 1.74
N GLY A 87 17.37 -2.45 0.91
CA GLY A 87 16.97 -3.84 0.81
C GLY A 87 16.05 -4.09 -0.38
N TYR A 88 15.84 -5.37 -0.68
CA TYR A 88 14.96 -5.83 -1.75
C TYR A 88 14.07 -6.97 -1.23
N ARG A 89 12.95 -7.21 -1.89
CA ARG A 89 12.09 -8.36 -1.62
C ARG A 89 12.37 -9.43 -2.67
N ASP A 90 12.82 -10.60 -2.21
CA ASP A 90 13.20 -11.72 -3.09
C ASP A 90 11.97 -12.54 -3.51
N VAL A 91 11.24 -13.08 -2.53
CA VAL A 91 10.08 -13.96 -2.74
C VAL A 91 8.76 -13.19 -2.82
N PHE A 92 8.68 -12.07 -2.11
CA PHE A 92 7.48 -11.24 -2.06
C PHE A 92 7.63 -10.03 -2.96
N SER A 93 6.52 -9.54 -3.52
CA SER A 93 6.47 -8.21 -4.11
C SER A 93 5.15 -7.54 -3.76
N ILE A 94 5.10 -6.21 -3.84
CA ILE A 94 3.89 -5.45 -3.53
C ILE A 94 3.62 -4.50 -4.70
N THR A 95 2.45 -4.61 -5.30
CA THR A 95 1.98 -3.66 -6.31
C THR A 95 0.96 -2.72 -5.68
N PHE A 96 1.29 -1.43 -5.64
CA PHE A 96 0.36 -0.37 -5.32
C PHE A 96 -0.45 0.02 -6.56
N LYS A 97 -1.75 0.24 -6.39
CA LYS A 97 -2.61 0.90 -7.37
C LYS A 97 -3.39 2.04 -6.75
N GLY A 98 -3.33 3.22 -7.39
CA GLY A 98 -4.14 4.38 -7.01
C GLY A 98 -5.12 4.75 -8.11
N TYR A 99 -6.38 5.02 -7.75
CA TYR A 99 -7.48 5.28 -8.68
C TYR A 99 -8.03 6.70 -8.51
N SER A 100 -8.33 7.40 -9.62
CA SER A 100 -9.07 8.67 -9.58
C SER A 100 -10.56 8.45 -9.37
N GLN A 101 -11.27 9.55 -9.09
CA GLN A 101 -12.74 9.55 -9.01
C GLN A 101 -13.45 9.10 -10.28
N ASP A 102 -12.82 9.20 -11.45
CA ASP A 102 -13.37 8.70 -12.72
C ASP A 102 -13.18 7.17 -12.91
N GLY A 103 -12.61 6.48 -11.92
CA GLY A 103 -12.42 5.03 -11.90
C GLY A 103 -11.21 4.55 -12.69
N GLN A 104 -10.42 5.44 -13.29
CA GLN A 104 -9.20 5.03 -14.00
C GLN A 104 -8.05 4.78 -13.02
N ALA A 105 -7.32 3.69 -13.23
CA ALA A 105 -6.07 3.43 -12.52
C ALA A 105 -5.03 4.46 -12.97
N LEU A 106 -4.66 5.36 -12.07
CA LEU A 106 -3.75 6.47 -12.35
C LEU A 106 -2.29 6.08 -12.19
N LEU A 107 -2.02 5.16 -11.27
CA LEU A 107 -0.66 4.79 -10.90
C LEU A 107 -0.60 3.30 -10.56
N ILE A 108 0.37 2.63 -11.16
CA ILE A 108 0.80 1.29 -10.76
C ILE A 108 2.27 1.43 -10.33
N TYR A 109 2.59 1.06 -9.09
CA TYR A 109 3.93 1.16 -8.54
C TYR A 109 4.32 -0.17 -7.89
N ASN A 110 5.43 -0.76 -8.33
CA ASN A 110 5.97 -1.96 -7.71
C ASN A 110 6.95 -1.58 -6.60
N MET A 111 6.71 -2.10 -5.41
CA MET A 111 7.51 -1.87 -4.20
C MET A 111 8.52 -3.01 -4.00
N ASP A 112 9.28 -3.35 -5.04
CA ASP A 112 10.25 -4.47 -4.99
C ASP A 112 11.49 -4.12 -4.15
N TYR A 113 11.78 -2.82 -4.02
CA TYR A 113 12.94 -2.28 -3.34
C TYR A 113 12.53 -1.34 -2.21
N VAL A 114 13.31 -1.32 -1.13
CA VAL A 114 13.19 -0.32 -0.07
C VAL A 114 14.37 0.64 -0.15
N TYR A 115 14.07 1.93 -0.20
CA TYR A 115 15.06 2.99 -0.37
C TYR A 115 15.38 3.65 0.97
N LYS A 116 16.61 4.15 1.12
CA LYS A 116 17.02 4.84 2.36
C LYS A 116 16.15 6.05 2.70
N ASP A 117 15.58 6.70 1.68
CA ASP A 117 14.74 7.88 1.78
C ASP A 117 13.23 7.53 1.78
N TRP A 118 12.85 6.30 2.11
CA TRP A 118 11.46 5.82 2.05
C TRP A 118 10.44 6.76 2.72
N TYR A 119 10.81 7.49 3.77
CA TYR A 119 9.96 8.50 4.42
C TYR A 119 9.54 9.66 3.49
N ASN A 120 10.30 9.93 2.42
CA ASN A 120 9.99 10.92 1.39
C ASN A 120 9.21 10.35 0.21
N ARG A 121 9.05 9.02 0.14
CA ARG A 121 8.32 8.34 -0.93
C ARG A 121 6.87 8.16 -0.49
N PRO A 122 5.90 8.78 -1.18
CA PRO A 122 4.51 8.84 -0.71
C PRO A 122 3.85 7.47 -0.64
N VAL A 123 4.21 6.54 -1.54
CA VAL A 123 3.71 5.15 -1.50
C VAL A 123 4.24 4.36 -0.31
N ASP A 124 5.53 4.51 0.03
CA ASP A 124 6.15 3.82 1.16
C ASP A 124 5.61 4.39 2.48
N SER A 125 5.49 5.72 2.56
CA SER A 125 4.88 6.42 3.70
C SER A 125 3.40 6.06 3.89
N LEU A 126 2.63 5.95 2.81
CA LEU A 126 1.23 5.52 2.85
C LEU A 126 1.11 4.06 3.34
N TYR A 127 1.92 3.15 2.79
CA TYR A 127 1.93 1.74 3.22
C TYR A 127 2.27 1.61 4.71
N SER A 128 3.31 2.32 5.15
CA SER A 128 3.75 2.33 6.55
C SER A 128 2.65 2.89 7.47
N TYR A 129 2.03 4.00 7.09
CA TYR A 129 0.91 4.57 7.83
C TYR A 129 -0.26 3.58 7.98
N ILE A 130 -0.62 2.88 6.91
CA ILE A 130 -1.70 1.89 6.93
C ILE A 130 -1.37 0.72 7.85
N SER A 131 -0.18 0.14 7.69
CA SER A 131 0.33 -0.93 8.55
C SER A 131 0.25 -0.54 10.02
N ASP A 132 0.86 0.59 10.38
CA ASP A 132 1.05 0.99 11.77
C ASP A 132 -0.25 1.49 12.41
N THR A 133 -1.19 2.01 11.61
CA THR A 133 -2.45 2.57 12.14
C THR A 133 -3.57 1.54 12.22
N TYR A 134 -3.66 0.64 11.24
CA TYR A 134 -4.83 -0.23 11.08
C TYR A 134 -4.53 -1.70 11.29
N PHE A 135 -3.27 -2.11 11.21
CA PHE A 135 -2.89 -3.52 11.27
C PHE A 135 -1.86 -3.86 12.36
N LEU A 136 -1.34 -2.88 13.10
CA LEU A 136 -0.32 -3.09 14.14
C LEU A 136 -0.71 -4.18 15.15
N ASP A 137 -1.97 -4.21 15.58
CA ASP A 137 -2.47 -5.19 16.55
C ASP A 137 -2.49 -6.64 15.99
N PHE A 138 -2.36 -6.81 14.67
CA PHE A 138 -2.35 -8.12 14.00
C PHE A 138 -0.93 -8.64 13.69
N GLN A 139 0.14 -8.00 14.18
CA GLN A 139 1.52 -8.46 13.95
C GLN A 139 1.77 -9.92 14.37
N ASN A 140 1.07 -10.38 15.40
CA ASN A 140 1.18 -11.77 15.89
C ASN A 140 0.24 -12.74 15.16
N ASN A 141 -0.68 -12.24 14.33
CA ASN A 141 -1.76 -13.01 13.71
C ASN A 141 -1.41 -13.49 12.29
N ARG A 142 -0.11 -13.57 11.95
CA ARG A 142 0.39 -13.88 10.61
C ARG A 142 -0.08 -12.94 9.49
N CYS A 143 -0.56 -11.74 9.85
CA CYS A 143 -0.91 -10.70 8.91
C CYS A 143 0.37 -10.06 8.34
N PHE A 144 0.62 -10.22 7.05
CA PHE A 144 1.78 -9.69 6.34
C PHE A 144 1.81 -8.17 6.33
N ILE A 145 0.69 -7.50 6.03
CA ILE A 145 0.67 -6.03 6.00
C ILE A 145 0.99 -5.42 7.36
N ALA A 146 0.71 -6.13 8.47
CA ALA A 146 1.07 -5.70 9.82
C ALA A 146 2.59 -5.68 10.09
N GLN A 147 3.37 -6.43 9.29
CA GLN A 147 4.83 -6.45 9.38
C GLN A 147 5.48 -5.19 8.78
N GLY A 148 4.69 -4.29 8.18
CA GLY A 148 5.12 -2.99 7.69
C GLY A 148 6.07 -3.05 6.49
N LEU A 149 6.71 -1.92 6.20
CA LEU A 149 7.51 -1.74 4.98
C LEU A 149 8.72 -2.67 4.90
N MET A 150 9.17 -3.27 6.00
CA MET A 150 10.30 -4.20 6.02
C MET A 150 9.88 -5.67 5.87
N ALA A 151 8.59 -5.95 5.69
CA ALA A 151 8.07 -7.29 5.46
C ALA A 151 8.71 -7.96 4.23
N GLY A 152 9.39 -9.09 4.46
CA GLY A 152 10.04 -9.87 3.41
C GLY A 152 11.26 -9.20 2.77
N VAL A 153 11.79 -8.13 3.38
CA VAL A 153 12.94 -7.40 2.85
C VAL A 153 14.25 -8.04 3.33
N LEU A 154 15.10 -8.38 2.38
CA LEU A 154 16.48 -8.78 2.62
C LEU A 154 17.41 -7.56 2.49
N PRO A 155 18.43 -7.43 3.36
CA PRO A 155 19.42 -6.37 3.21
C PRO A 155 20.26 -6.60 1.94
N PHE A 156 20.79 -5.50 1.39
CA PHE A 156 21.86 -5.54 0.39
C PHE A 156 23.22 -5.82 1.01
#